data_AF-A0A6N6S345-F1
#
_entry.id   AF-A0A6N6S345-F1
#
_cell.length_a   1.000
_cell.length_b   1.000
_cell.length_c   1.000
_cell.angle_alpha   90.00
_cell.angle_beta   90.00
_cell.angle_gamma   90.00
#
_symmetry.space_group_name_H-M   'P 1'
#
loop_
_entity.id
_entity.type
_entity.pdbx_description
1 polymer ?
#
loop_
_entity_poly.entity_id
_entity_poly.type
_entity_poly.pdbx_seq_one_letter_code
_entity_poly.pdbx_strand_id
1 'polypeptide(L)'
;MTTDYQSTIDCVLKKLKENEEWKERYQSYAEELSDERVGYIKKANGLFSVKTPLTKNLTVSLIKNGSKNTVTYSLRYQGQEIGTIRVTGGEEVKLSTNSPGGKELVENNQRDFGYKGEALSDEPWLSPKAIAFRRHFITGKPQRTDAAKKGNKEHNLESCLISEFSKTSSADKSLTDIQPVRFAKTRFAMPTPISASDSNNIRYSGANGGGVDILARTGRGGANYLTVIEVKDEYTTQEPPQSALKQAIAYAVFIHKLLRSESGKHWHELFGYGRDIPSKLKIRACVAMPHNQRGSDDESFGNLVLPVGDDGDTIECHYIYFNWDGKRISKLTTSLPSN
;
A
#
# COMPACT_ATOMS: atom_id res chain seq x y z
N MET A 1 21.81 13.20 -11.68
CA MET A 1 20.77 12.65 -10.79
C MET A 1 19.57 13.58 -10.69
N THR A 2 19.71 14.82 -10.21
CA THR A 2 18.59 15.77 -10.07
C THR A 2 17.79 16.00 -11.36
N THR A 3 18.45 16.15 -12.50
CA THR A 3 17.81 16.33 -13.82
C THR A 3 16.94 15.15 -14.26
N ASP A 4 17.33 13.93 -13.88
CA ASP A 4 16.62 12.69 -14.25
C ASP A 4 15.35 12.50 -13.40
N TYR A 5 15.43 12.81 -12.11
CA TYR A 5 14.27 12.84 -11.23
C TYR A 5 13.30 13.98 -11.57
N GLN A 6 13.81 15.16 -11.93
CA GLN A 6 12.96 16.25 -12.40
C GLN A 6 12.21 15.87 -13.68
N SER A 7 12.89 15.18 -14.62
CA SER A 7 12.26 14.68 -15.84
C SER A 7 11.12 13.69 -15.55
N THR A 8 11.24 12.90 -14.47
CA THR A 8 10.16 12.02 -13.99
C THR A 8 8.96 12.82 -13.51
N ILE A 9 9.19 13.89 -12.75
CA ILE A 9 8.13 14.79 -12.27
C ILE A 9 7.39 15.42 -13.46
N ASP A 10 8.14 16.01 -14.39
CA ASP A 10 7.58 16.70 -15.55
C ASP A 10 6.79 15.75 -16.45
N CYS A 11 7.28 14.52 -16.62
CA CYS A 11 6.59 13.45 -17.36
C CYS A 11 5.23 13.11 -16.76
N VAL A 12 5.15 12.94 -15.44
CA VAL A 12 3.88 12.62 -14.75
C VAL A 12 2.94 13.80 -14.78
N LEU A 13 3.43 15.02 -14.51
CA LEU A 13 2.62 16.25 -14.59
C LEU A 13 1.99 16.41 -15.98
N LYS A 14 2.78 16.20 -17.04
CA LYS A 14 2.29 16.22 -18.43
C LYS A 14 1.18 15.19 -18.65
N LYS A 15 1.39 13.93 -18.25
CA LYS A 15 0.41 12.85 -18.42
C LYS A 15 -0.90 13.12 -17.67
N LEU A 16 -0.82 13.64 -16.44
CA LEU A 16 -2.00 13.99 -15.66
C LEU A 16 -2.77 15.19 -16.24
N LYS A 17 -2.07 16.13 -16.86
CA LYS A 17 -2.68 17.28 -17.56
C LYS A 17 -3.36 16.85 -18.87
N GLU A 18 -2.76 15.91 -19.61
CA GLU A 18 -3.33 15.37 -20.85
C GLU A 18 -4.53 14.45 -20.61
N ASN A 19 -4.74 13.96 -19.38
CA ASN A 19 -5.79 13.00 -19.05
C ASN A 19 -6.52 13.41 -17.76
N GLU A 20 -7.49 14.32 -17.84
CA GLU A 20 -8.09 14.90 -16.64
C GLU A 20 -9.16 14.02 -15.94
N GLU A 21 -9.55 12.87 -16.51
CA GLU A 21 -10.60 11.99 -15.94
C GLU A 21 -10.33 11.58 -14.48
N TRP A 22 -9.05 11.47 -14.10
CA TRP A 22 -8.69 11.09 -12.75
C TRP A 22 -9.25 12.05 -11.71
N LYS A 23 -9.45 13.34 -12.03
CA LYS A 23 -10.00 14.31 -11.08
C LYS A 23 -11.39 13.86 -10.62
N GLU A 24 -12.29 13.61 -11.57
CA GLU A 24 -13.66 13.16 -11.32
C GLU A 24 -13.67 11.76 -10.68
N ARG A 25 -12.84 10.85 -11.17
CA ARG A 25 -12.79 9.48 -10.62
C ARG A 25 -12.36 9.47 -9.15
N TYR A 26 -11.33 10.22 -8.79
CA TYR A 26 -10.85 10.28 -7.41
C TYR A 26 -11.72 11.16 -6.52
N GLN A 27 -12.47 12.12 -7.07
CA GLN A 27 -13.55 12.78 -6.35
C GLN A 27 -14.69 11.81 -6.02
N SER A 28 -15.15 11.02 -6.99
CA SER A 28 -16.15 9.97 -6.76
C SER A 28 -15.68 8.97 -5.70
N TYR A 29 -14.39 8.60 -5.72
CA TYR A 29 -13.82 7.76 -4.66
C TYR A 29 -13.86 8.41 -3.29
N ALA A 30 -13.53 9.70 -3.18
CA ALA A 30 -13.62 10.46 -1.94
C ALA A 30 -15.07 10.49 -1.41
N GLU A 31 -16.05 10.79 -2.27
CA GLU A 31 -17.48 10.84 -1.91
C GLU A 31 -18.01 9.48 -1.40
N GLU A 32 -17.60 8.38 -2.03
CA GLU A 32 -17.93 7.02 -1.57
C GLU A 32 -17.28 6.66 -0.23
N LEU A 33 -16.23 7.37 0.18
CA LEU A 33 -15.53 7.21 1.46
C LEU A 33 -16.04 8.17 2.54
N SER A 34 -17.31 8.57 2.46
CA SER A 34 -17.99 9.44 3.43
C SER A 34 -17.88 8.96 4.88
N ASP A 35 -18.10 9.88 5.84
CA ASP A 35 -18.11 9.57 7.26
C ASP A 35 -19.10 8.45 7.63
N GLU A 36 -20.26 8.41 6.97
CA GLU A 36 -21.24 7.33 7.12
C GLU A 36 -20.64 5.99 6.69
N ARG A 37 -19.98 5.94 5.52
CA ARG A 37 -19.31 4.74 5.04
C ARG A 37 -18.16 4.31 5.96
N VAL A 38 -17.38 5.26 6.47
CA VAL A 38 -16.34 5.04 7.47
C VAL A 38 -16.94 4.41 8.74
N GLY A 39 -18.06 4.95 9.22
CA GLY A 39 -18.81 4.41 10.36
C GLY A 39 -19.26 2.97 10.13
N TYR A 40 -19.82 2.69 8.96
CA TYR A 40 -20.23 1.34 8.57
C TYR A 40 -19.05 0.36 8.53
N ILE A 41 -17.91 0.76 7.96
CA ILE A 41 -16.69 -0.07 7.92
C ILE A 41 -16.15 -0.32 9.33
N LYS A 42 -16.18 0.69 10.23
CA LYS A 42 -15.79 0.50 11.65
C LYS A 42 -16.69 -0.51 12.34
N LYS A 43 -18.01 -0.46 12.13
CA LYS A 43 -18.96 -1.47 12.64
C LYS A 43 -18.64 -2.86 12.09
N ALA A 44 -18.50 -2.98 10.77
CA ALA A 44 -18.15 -4.24 10.10
C ALA A 44 -16.83 -4.83 10.62
N ASN A 45 -15.83 -3.99 10.90
CA ASN A 45 -14.56 -4.38 11.46
C ASN A 45 -14.67 -5.01 12.87
N GLY A 46 -15.72 -4.67 13.63
CA GLY A 46 -15.97 -5.21 14.97
C GLY A 46 -16.63 -6.60 14.99
N LEU A 47 -17.21 -7.04 13.87
CA LEU A 47 -17.95 -8.32 13.80
C LEU A 47 -17.03 -9.54 13.70
N PHE A 48 -15.77 -9.35 13.30
CA PHE A 48 -14.84 -10.45 13.09
C PHE A 48 -13.39 -10.07 13.37
N SER A 49 -12.62 -11.04 13.88
CA SER A 49 -11.19 -10.91 14.10
C SER A 49 -10.39 -11.68 13.04
N VAL A 50 -9.39 -11.05 12.44
CA VAL A 50 -8.37 -11.72 11.63
C VAL A 50 -7.13 -11.90 12.49
N LYS A 51 -6.70 -13.15 12.68
CA LYS A 51 -5.53 -13.49 13.52
C LYS A 51 -4.25 -13.53 12.68
N THR A 52 -3.14 -13.05 13.26
CA THR A 52 -1.79 -13.23 12.71
C THR A 52 -1.53 -14.70 12.40
N PRO A 53 -0.90 -15.04 11.25
CA PRO A 53 -0.24 -14.17 10.28
C PRO A 53 -1.14 -13.60 9.16
N LEU A 54 -2.46 -13.80 9.25
CA LEU A 54 -3.38 -13.25 8.26
C LEU A 54 -3.56 -11.73 8.46
N THR A 55 -3.81 -11.04 7.37
CA THR A 55 -4.14 -9.60 7.36
C THR A 55 -5.39 -9.35 6.53
N LYS A 56 -6.08 -8.25 6.82
CA LYS A 56 -7.19 -7.75 6.00
C LYS A 56 -6.84 -6.39 5.42
N ASN A 57 -7.07 -6.25 4.12
CA ASN A 57 -6.82 -5.01 3.38
C ASN A 57 -8.12 -4.50 2.78
N LEU A 58 -8.29 -3.18 2.78
CA LEU A 58 -9.28 -2.46 2.00
C LEU A 58 -8.60 -1.86 0.77
N THR A 59 -9.34 -1.78 -0.33
CA THR A 59 -8.96 -1.02 -1.52
C THR A 59 -10.13 -0.13 -1.90
N VAL A 60 -9.84 1.03 -2.50
CA VAL A 60 -10.88 1.98 -2.95
C VAL A 60 -11.84 1.29 -3.93
N SER A 61 -11.31 0.50 -4.86
CA SER A 61 -12.11 -0.24 -5.84
C SER A 61 -13.09 -1.23 -5.19
N LEU A 62 -12.69 -1.92 -4.12
CA LEU A 62 -13.60 -2.81 -3.38
C LEU A 62 -14.67 -2.04 -2.61
N ILE A 63 -14.38 -0.82 -2.18
CA ILE A 63 -15.35 0.03 -1.49
C ILE A 63 -16.39 0.55 -2.47
N LYS A 64 -15.98 1.02 -3.65
CA LYS A 64 -16.86 1.54 -4.71
C LYS A 64 -17.71 0.45 -5.38
N ASN A 65 -17.13 -0.71 -5.65
CA ASN A 65 -17.86 -1.80 -6.33
C ASN A 65 -18.80 -2.57 -5.39
N GLY A 66 -18.78 -2.28 -4.09
CA GLY A 66 -19.72 -2.85 -3.12
C GLY A 66 -21.04 -2.08 -3.10
N SER A 67 -22.13 -2.75 -2.75
CA SER A 67 -23.36 -2.04 -2.40
C SER A 67 -23.15 -1.20 -1.12
N LYS A 68 -23.99 -0.18 -0.92
CA LYS A 68 -23.94 0.68 0.29
C LYS A 68 -23.94 -0.13 1.60
N ASN A 69 -24.62 -1.28 1.60
CA ASN A 69 -24.74 -2.18 2.75
C ASN A 69 -23.75 -3.35 2.74
N THR A 70 -22.71 -3.31 1.91
CA THR A 70 -21.70 -4.37 1.84
C THR A 70 -20.30 -3.79 1.90
N VAL A 71 -19.42 -4.39 2.71
CA VAL A 71 -17.98 -4.11 2.70
C VAL A 71 -17.23 -5.40 2.37
N THR A 72 -16.31 -5.31 1.40
CA THR A 72 -15.45 -6.42 1.00
C THR A 72 -14.00 -6.13 1.39
N TYR A 73 -13.36 -7.09 2.03
CA TYR A 73 -11.94 -7.05 2.39
C TYR A 73 -11.18 -8.12 1.60
N SER A 74 -9.95 -7.80 1.21
CA SER A 74 -8.96 -8.80 0.75
C SER A 74 -8.35 -9.46 1.98
N LEU A 75 -8.51 -10.78 2.12
CA LEU A 75 -7.85 -11.59 3.15
C LEU A 75 -6.51 -12.06 2.61
N ARG A 76 -5.43 -11.71 3.31
CA ARG A 76 -4.06 -11.92 2.83
C ARG A 76 -3.23 -12.76 3.79
N TYR A 77 -2.31 -13.54 3.24
CA TYR A 77 -1.25 -14.25 3.94
C TYR A 77 0.08 -13.94 3.26
N GLN A 78 1.07 -13.45 4.02
CA GLN A 78 2.37 -13.04 3.46
C GLN A 78 2.24 -12.07 2.27
N GLY A 79 1.30 -11.12 2.35
CA GLY A 79 1.03 -10.12 1.30
C GLY A 79 0.18 -10.62 0.13
N GLN A 80 0.08 -11.94 -0.08
CA GLN A 80 -0.74 -12.55 -1.12
C GLN A 80 -2.21 -12.61 -0.72
N GLU A 81 -3.11 -12.24 -1.63
CA GLU A 81 -4.54 -12.50 -1.47
C GLU A 81 -4.85 -13.99 -1.56
N ILE A 82 -5.47 -14.51 -0.49
CA ILE A 82 -5.86 -15.92 -0.36
C ILE A 82 -7.39 -16.10 -0.32
N GLY A 83 -8.14 -15.01 -0.12
CA GLY A 83 -9.60 -15.02 -0.10
C GLY A 83 -10.17 -13.61 0.05
N THR A 84 -11.49 -13.50 0.05
CA THR A 84 -12.22 -12.27 0.31
C THR A 84 -13.19 -12.45 1.47
N ILE A 85 -13.31 -11.42 2.31
CA ILE A 85 -14.28 -11.39 3.41
C ILE A 85 -15.33 -10.36 3.05
N ARG A 86 -16.60 -10.78 2.98
CA ARG A 86 -17.73 -9.92 2.72
C ARG A 86 -18.54 -9.74 4.00
N VAL A 87 -18.84 -8.49 4.33
CA VAL A 87 -19.76 -8.13 5.41
C VAL A 87 -20.99 -7.47 4.82
N THR A 88 -22.16 -8.10 4.97
CA THR A 88 -23.44 -7.62 4.42
C THR A 88 -24.40 -7.24 5.54
N GLY A 89 -25.12 -6.13 5.38
CA GLY A 89 -26.11 -5.66 6.36
C GLY A 89 -25.52 -5.26 7.72
N GLY A 90 -24.20 -5.27 7.87
CA GLY A 90 -23.50 -5.01 9.11
C GLY A 90 -23.65 -6.13 10.14
N GLU A 91 -23.97 -7.35 9.71
CA GLU A 91 -24.23 -8.51 10.58
C GLU A 91 -23.65 -9.80 10.01
N GLU A 92 -23.87 -10.08 8.72
CA GLU A 92 -23.40 -11.32 8.11
C GLU A 92 -21.96 -11.21 7.64
N VAL A 93 -21.07 -12.08 8.14
CA VAL A 93 -19.68 -12.18 7.70
C VAL A 93 -19.48 -13.48 6.93
N LYS A 94 -19.05 -13.38 5.67
CA LYS A 94 -18.85 -14.51 4.76
C LYS A 94 -17.43 -14.49 4.16
N LEU A 95 -16.90 -15.68 3.90
CA LEU A 95 -15.58 -15.92 3.33
C LEU A 95 -15.72 -16.61 1.97
N SER A 96 -15.01 -16.08 0.98
CA SER A 96 -14.94 -16.66 -0.36
C SER A 96 -13.49 -16.84 -0.78
N THR A 97 -13.18 -17.94 -1.46
CA THR A 97 -11.91 -18.14 -2.19
C THR A 97 -12.08 -17.87 -3.68
N ASN A 98 -13.21 -17.29 -4.07
CA ASN A 98 -13.45 -16.75 -5.40
C ASN A 98 -13.36 -15.23 -5.27
N SER A 99 -12.53 -14.60 -6.11
CA SER A 99 -12.48 -13.14 -6.14
C SER A 99 -13.72 -12.58 -6.85
N PRO A 100 -14.14 -11.32 -6.55
CA PRO A 100 -15.23 -10.64 -7.26
C PRO A 100 -15.06 -10.54 -8.79
N GLY A 101 -13.87 -10.82 -9.33
CA GLY A 101 -13.58 -10.86 -10.77
C GLY A 101 -13.52 -12.26 -11.38
N GLY A 102 -14.04 -13.29 -10.69
CA GLY A 102 -14.09 -14.67 -11.19
C GLY A 102 -12.77 -15.43 -11.09
N LYS A 103 -11.69 -14.82 -10.58
CA LYS A 103 -10.43 -15.54 -10.33
C LYS A 103 -10.60 -16.51 -9.15
N GLU A 104 -10.37 -17.79 -9.41
CA GLU A 104 -10.29 -18.82 -8.38
C GLU A 104 -8.99 -18.66 -7.59
N LEU A 105 -9.09 -18.14 -6.36
CA LEU A 105 -7.95 -18.03 -5.46
C LEU A 105 -7.58 -19.40 -4.87
N VAL A 106 -8.52 -20.36 -4.87
CA VAL A 106 -8.28 -21.72 -4.36
C VAL A 106 -7.15 -22.43 -5.10
N GLU A 107 -7.06 -22.28 -6.42
CA GLU A 107 -5.98 -22.88 -7.23
C GLU A 107 -4.62 -22.27 -6.87
N ASN A 108 -4.57 -20.95 -6.67
CA ASN A 108 -3.36 -20.27 -6.20
C ASN A 108 -2.99 -20.73 -4.79
N ASN A 109 -3.97 -20.91 -3.90
CA ASN A 109 -3.74 -21.42 -2.55
C ASN A 109 -3.23 -22.87 -2.55
N GLN A 110 -3.75 -23.71 -3.45
CA GLN A 110 -3.28 -25.09 -3.67
C GLN A 110 -1.85 -25.10 -4.19
N ARG A 111 -1.58 -24.37 -5.29
CA ARG A 111 -0.27 -24.28 -5.92
C ARG A 111 0.78 -23.70 -4.97
N ASP A 112 0.48 -22.56 -4.35
CA ASP A 112 1.47 -21.76 -3.64
C ASP A 112 1.63 -22.16 -2.18
N PHE A 113 0.57 -22.67 -1.54
CA PHE A 113 0.56 -22.94 -0.09
C PHE A 113 0.09 -24.35 0.27
N GLY A 114 -0.08 -25.24 -0.72
CA GLY A 114 -0.47 -26.63 -0.49
C GLY A 114 -1.81 -26.80 0.22
N TYR A 115 -2.72 -25.83 0.09
CA TYR A 115 -4.07 -25.96 0.64
C TYR A 115 -4.79 -27.13 -0.04
N LYS A 116 -5.39 -28.06 0.72
CA LYS A 116 -6.05 -29.26 0.17
C LYS A 116 -7.58 -29.23 0.29
N GLY A 117 -8.16 -28.13 0.76
CA GLY A 117 -9.60 -28.01 0.90
C GLY A 117 -10.28 -27.51 -0.38
N GLU A 118 -11.61 -27.46 -0.30
CA GLU A 118 -12.48 -27.04 -1.39
C GLU A 118 -12.52 -25.52 -1.55
N ALA A 119 -13.03 -25.06 -2.69
CA ALA A 119 -13.39 -23.67 -2.91
C ALA A 119 -14.51 -23.26 -1.93
N LEU A 120 -14.41 -22.05 -1.38
CA LEU A 120 -15.44 -21.44 -0.55
C LEU A 120 -16.17 -20.37 -1.34
N SER A 121 -17.50 -20.41 -1.31
CA SER A 121 -18.37 -19.42 -1.95
C SER A 121 -19.36 -18.89 -0.93
N ASP A 122 -19.14 -17.67 -0.48
CA ASP A 122 -19.96 -16.96 0.52
C ASP A 122 -20.20 -17.80 1.79
N GLU A 123 -19.18 -18.56 2.19
CA GLU A 123 -19.20 -19.47 3.33
C GLU A 123 -19.24 -18.67 4.65
N PRO A 124 -20.16 -18.95 5.59
CA PRO A 124 -20.23 -18.20 6.85
C PRO A 124 -18.89 -18.22 7.60
N TRP A 125 -18.48 -17.06 8.12
CA TRP A 125 -17.15 -16.88 8.72
C TRP A 125 -16.82 -17.89 9.83
N LEU A 126 -17.82 -18.29 10.61
CA LEU A 126 -17.69 -19.23 11.73
C LEU A 126 -18.00 -20.68 11.35
N SER A 127 -18.25 -20.98 10.08
CA SER A 127 -18.52 -22.35 9.67
C SER A 127 -17.27 -23.25 9.82
N PRO A 128 -17.46 -24.58 9.94
CA PRO A 128 -16.35 -25.52 9.98
C PRO A 128 -15.40 -25.38 8.78
N LYS A 129 -15.93 -25.16 7.56
CA LYS A 129 -15.13 -25.00 6.34
C LYS A 129 -14.28 -23.71 6.38
N ALA A 130 -14.88 -22.57 6.73
CA ALA A 130 -14.17 -21.30 6.85
C ALA A 130 -13.14 -21.30 7.98
N ILE A 131 -13.41 -21.99 9.10
CA ILE A 131 -12.44 -22.19 10.18
C ILE A 131 -11.26 -23.06 9.71
N ALA A 132 -11.54 -24.18 9.03
CA ALA A 132 -10.50 -25.07 8.52
C ALA A 132 -9.59 -24.36 7.52
N PHE A 133 -10.15 -23.59 6.58
CA PHE A 133 -9.39 -22.75 5.66
C PHE A 133 -8.44 -21.81 6.40
N ARG A 134 -8.93 -21.04 7.36
CA ARG A 134 -8.09 -20.09 8.13
C ARG A 134 -7.04 -20.82 8.97
N ARG A 135 -7.36 -21.98 9.53
CA ARG A 135 -6.44 -22.79 10.35
C ARG A 135 -5.25 -23.27 9.54
N HIS A 136 -5.42 -23.59 8.25
CA HIS A 136 -4.32 -23.90 7.34
C HIS A 136 -3.23 -22.83 7.39
N PHE A 137 -3.61 -21.56 7.26
CA PHE A 137 -2.65 -20.45 7.25
C PHE A 137 -2.19 -20.00 8.65
N ILE A 138 -3.06 -20.07 9.66
CA ILE A 138 -2.75 -19.61 11.02
C ILE A 138 -1.86 -20.59 11.78
N THR A 139 -2.26 -21.87 11.79
CA THR A 139 -1.58 -22.91 12.54
C THR A 139 -0.60 -23.66 11.66
N GLY A 140 -1.01 -24.01 10.43
CA GLY A 140 -0.14 -24.72 9.50
C GLY A 140 1.03 -23.86 9.00
N LYS A 141 0.87 -22.53 8.97
CA LYS A 141 1.89 -21.56 8.52
C LYS A 141 2.66 -22.06 7.29
N PRO A 142 1.94 -22.46 6.23
CA PRO A 142 2.53 -23.11 5.09
C PRO A 142 3.62 -22.22 4.52
N GLN A 143 4.76 -22.82 4.21
CA GLN A 143 5.77 -22.16 3.41
C GLN A 143 5.34 -22.20 1.96
N ARG A 144 5.74 -21.18 1.21
CA ARG A 144 5.40 -21.08 -0.20
C ARG A 144 6.16 -22.16 -0.98
N THR A 145 5.51 -22.77 -1.96
CA THR A 145 6.13 -23.79 -2.81
C THR A 145 7.12 -23.17 -3.80
N ASP A 146 8.08 -23.98 -4.26
CA ASP A 146 9.16 -23.55 -5.15
C ASP A 146 8.68 -23.08 -6.54
N ALA A 147 7.51 -23.52 -6.98
CA ALA A 147 6.90 -23.14 -8.24
C ALA A 147 6.48 -21.65 -8.32
N ALA A 148 6.49 -20.92 -7.19
CA ALA A 148 5.89 -19.59 -7.08
C ALA A 148 6.90 -18.43 -6.86
N LYS A 149 8.20 -18.63 -7.10
CA LYS A 149 9.26 -17.87 -6.40
C LYS A 149 9.52 -16.39 -6.79
N LYS A 150 9.17 -15.88 -7.98
CA LYS A 150 9.80 -14.62 -8.46
C LYS A 150 9.13 -13.29 -8.05
N GLY A 151 7.79 -13.19 -7.95
CA GLY A 151 7.09 -11.93 -7.61
C GLY A 151 6.53 -11.85 -6.18
N ASN A 152 6.69 -12.90 -5.38
CA ASN A 152 5.95 -13.07 -4.14
C ASN A 152 6.72 -12.73 -2.87
N LYS A 153 8.04 -12.56 -3.00
CA LYS A 153 8.90 -12.08 -1.92
C LYS A 153 8.64 -10.61 -1.63
N GLU A 154 8.49 -9.77 -2.66
CA GLU A 154 8.17 -8.34 -2.52
C GLU A 154 6.86 -8.12 -1.77
N HIS A 155 5.77 -8.80 -2.14
CA HIS A 155 4.50 -8.72 -1.39
C HIS A 155 4.65 -9.14 0.08
N ASN A 156 5.46 -10.18 0.37
CA ASN A 156 5.71 -10.61 1.75
C ASN A 156 6.51 -9.53 2.51
N LEU A 157 7.52 -8.95 1.88
CA LEU A 157 8.31 -7.87 2.43
C LEU A 157 7.48 -6.61 2.69
N GLU A 158 6.68 -6.15 1.72
CA GLU A 158 5.72 -5.05 1.86
C GLU A 158 4.80 -5.30 3.06
N SER A 159 4.18 -6.49 3.14
CA SER A 159 3.32 -6.85 4.26
C SER A 159 4.06 -6.87 5.60
N CYS A 160 5.34 -7.25 5.61
CA CYS A 160 6.20 -7.22 6.79
C CYS A 160 6.51 -5.78 7.21
N LEU A 161 6.92 -4.92 6.28
CA LEU A 161 7.18 -3.49 6.50
C LEU A 161 5.93 -2.78 7.03
N ILE A 162 4.75 -3.02 6.43
CA ILE A 162 3.49 -2.45 6.92
C ILE A 162 3.22 -2.91 8.36
N SER A 163 3.44 -4.18 8.71
CA SER A 163 3.28 -4.66 10.09
C SER A 163 4.24 -3.96 11.05
N GLU A 164 5.50 -3.85 10.65
CA GLU A 164 6.57 -3.23 11.45
C GLU A 164 6.26 -1.75 11.72
N PHE A 165 6.01 -0.98 10.65
CA PHE A 165 5.68 0.44 10.73
C PHE A 165 4.32 0.71 11.40
N SER A 166 3.48 -0.31 11.52
CA SER A 166 2.19 -0.21 12.19
C SER A 166 2.25 -0.36 13.71
N LYS A 167 3.39 -0.78 14.28
CA LYS A 167 3.53 -0.92 15.72
C LYS A 167 3.34 0.43 16.41
N THR A 168 2.61 0.42 17.52
CA THR A 168 2.29 1.60 18.33
C THR A 168 3.29 1.85 19.45
N SER A 169 3.92 0.77 19.96
CA SER A 169 5.02 0.85 20.93
C SER A 169 6.28 1.27 20.20
N SER A 170 6.93 2.34 20.65
CA SER A 170 8.23 2.77 20.11
C SER A 170 9.37 1.82 20.48
N ALA A 171 9.27 1.15 21.64
CA ALA A 171 10.29 0.19 22.11
C ALA A 171 10.43 -1.04 21.20
N ASP A 172 9.34 -1.41 20.52
CA ASP A 172 9.29 -2.61 19.69
C ASP A 172 9.44 -2.31 18.19
N LYS A 173 9.65 -1.05 17.82
CA LYS A 173 9.56 -0.58 16.44
C LYS A 173 10.93 -0.31 15.86
N SER A 174 11.21 -0.90 14.70
CA SER A 174 12.50 -0.73 14.01
C SER A 174 12.73 0.68 13.46
N LEU A 175 11.65 1.47 13.28
CA LEU A 175 11.71 2.87 12.86
C LEU A 175 10.58 3.64 13.54
N THR A 176 10.91 4.61 14.40
CA THR A 176 9.91 5.48 15.02
C THR A 176 9.38 6.49 14.01
N ASP A 177 8.28 7.16 14.37
CA ASP A 177 7.79 8.33 13.61
C ASP A 177 7.37 8.08 12.18
N ILE A 178 7.10 6.81 11.86
CA ILE A 178 6.42 6.38 10.65
C ILE A 178 5.11 5.69 11.03
N GLN A 179 4.03 5.98 10.32
CA GLN A 179 2.77 5.30 10.50
C GLN A 179 2.07 5.11 9.15
N PRO A 180 1.83 3.88 8.68
CA PRO A 180 1.09 3.64 7.47
C PRO A 180 -0.29 4.29 7.51
N VAL A 181 -0.71 4.87 6.39
CA VAL A 181 -2.07 5.33 6.17
C VAL A 181 -3.00 4.13 6.23
N ARG A 182 -4.11 4.29 6.95
CA ARG A 182 -5.10 3.25 7.19
C ARG A 182 -6.48 3.85 7.08
N PHE A 183 -7.39 3.11 6.47
CA PHE A 183 -8.77 3.50 6.37
C PHE A 183 -9.61 2.71 7.38
N ALA A 184 -10.34 3.40 8.25
CA ALA A 184 -11.12 2.79 9.33
C ALA A 184 -10.32 1.76 10.18
N LYS A 185 -9.04 2.07 10.48
CA LYS A 185 -8.07 1.19 11.18
C LYS A 185 -7.63 -0.07 10.41
N THR A 186 -8.02 -0.21 9.15
CA THR A 186 -7.62 -1.31 8.26
C THR A 186 -6.50 -0.88 7.32
N ARG A 187 -5.64 -1.83 6.89
CA ARG A 187 -4.63 -1.57 5.85
C ARG A 187 -5.31 -1.07 4.58
N PHE A 188 -4.71 -0.08 3.94
CA PHE A 188 -5.26 0.57 2.76
C PHE A 188 -4.22 0.56 1.64
N ALA A 189 -4.61 0.07 0.47
CA ALA A 189 -3.81 0.17 -0.74
C ALA A 189 -4.36 1.32 -1.59
N MET A 190 -3.49 2.28 -1.94
CA MET A 190 -3.86 3.46 -2.72
C MET A 190 -3.61 3.18 -4.21
N PRO A 191 -4.64 2.93 -5.03
CA PRO A 191 -4.47 2.85 -6.47
C PRO A 191 -4.10 4.24 -7.03
N THR A 192 -3.41 4.25 -8.17
CA THR A 192 -3.04 5.45 -8.91
C THR A 192 -3.43 5.28 -10.39
N PRO A 193 -3.66 6.36 -11.15
CA PRO A 193 -3.85 6.27 -12.58
C PRO A 193 -2.54 6.07 -13.34
N ILE A 194 -1.40 6.03 -12.65
CA ILE A 194 -0.06 6.01 -13.23
C ILE A 194 0.50 4.59 -13.14
N SER A 195 1.06 4.09 -14.23
CA SER A 195 1.88 2.87 -14.24
C SER A 195 3.34 3.28 -14.26
N ALA A 196 4.09 2.92 -13.22
CA ALA A 196 5.50 3.30 -13.06
C ALA A 196 6.44 2.10 -12.84
N SER A 197 5.93 0.86 -12.97
CA SER A 197 6.71 -0.38 -12.78
C SER A 197 7.93 -0.48 -13.71
N ASP A 198 7.88 0.18 -14.87
CA ASP A 198 9.04 0.49 -15.69
C ASP A 198 9.35 1.98 -15.55
N SER A 199 10.41 2.31 -14.79
CA SER A 199 10.79 3.69 -14.51
C SER A 199 11.16 4.49 -15.77
N ASN A 200 11.50 3.80 -16.87
CA ASN A 200 11.83 4.44 -18.15
C ASN A 200 10.58 4.64 -19.03
N ASN A 201 9.45 4.04 -18.66
CA ASN A 201 8.23 4.06 -19.45
C ASN A 201 7.00 4.29 -18.58
N ILE A 202 7.00 5.43 -17.89
CA ILE A 202 5.86 5.87 -17.08
C ILE A 202 4.68 6.16 -17.99
N ARG A 203 3.49 5.65 -17.64
CA ARG A 203 2.28 5.79 -18.45
C ARG A 203 1.08 6.21 -17.62
N TYR A 204 0.16 6.91 -18.26
CA TYR A 204 -1.20 7.00 -17.76
C TYR A 204 -1.95 5.72 -18.15
N SER A 205 -2.62 5.09 -17.21
CA SER A 205 -3.29 3.80 -17.39
C SER A 205 -4.70 3.77 -16.80
N GLY A 206 -5.23 4.93 -16.39
CA GLY A 206 -6.63 5.06 -15.96
C GLY A 206 -6.97 4.13 -14.80
N ALA A 207 -7.97 3.27 -14.99
CA ALA A 207 -8.38 2.26 -13.99
C ALA A 207 -7.35 1.15 -13.75
N ASN A 208 -6.43 0.94 -14.70
CA ASN A 208 -5.44 -0.13 -14.69
C ASN A 208 -4.03 0.38 -14.33
N GLY A 209 -3.94 1.54 -13.67
CA GLY A 209 -2.66 2.04 -13.17
C GLY A 209 -2.10 1.21 -12.01
N GLY A 210 -0.89 1.57 -11.59
CA GLY A 210 -0.22 0.94 -10.46
C GLY A 210 -0.80 1.39 -9.11
N GLY A 211 -0.33 0.77 -8.04
CA GLY A 211 -0.65 1.15 -6.67
C GLY A 211 0.60 1.66 -5.95
N VAL A 212 0.38 2.52 -4.96
CA VAL A 212 1.43 2.82 -3.98
C VAL A 212 1.62 1.60 -3.08
N ASP A 213 2.83 1.06 -3.00
CA ASP A 213 3.14 -0.07 -2.11
C ASP A 213 2.84 0.28 -0.65
N ILE A 214 3.46 1.35 -0.13
CA ILE A 214 3.18 1.84 1.21
C ILE A 214 3.02 3.37 1.19
N LEU A 215 1.81 3.83 1.50
CA LEU A 215 1.56 5.23 1.84
C LEU A 215 1.63 5.38 3.36
N ALA A 216 2.48 6.27 3.85
CA ALA A 216 2.68 6.49 5.28
C ALA A 216 2.71 7.98 5.63
N ARG A 217 2.52 8.26 6.92
CA ARG A 217 2.83 9.54 7.54
C ARG A 217 4.17 9.43 8.26
N THR A 218 5.10 10.33 7.98
CA THR A 218 6.43 10.35 8.64
C THR A 218 6.69 11.68 9.34
N GLY A 219 7.39 11.64 10.48
CA GLY A 219 7.70 12.80 11.33
C GLY A 219 6.68 13.04 12.46
N ARG A 220 6.93 14.04 13.31
CA ARG A 220 6.15 14.36 14.52
C ARG A 220 5.49 15.73 14.45
N GLY A 221 4.33 15.84 15.11
CA GLY A 221 3.65 17.11 15.34
C GLY A 221 3.40 17.89 14.04
N GLY A 222 3.81 19.17 14.03
CA GLY A 222 3.68 20.04 12.88
C GLY A 222 4.47 19.60 11.64
N ALA A 223 5.55 18.84 11.84
CA ALA A 223 6.47 18.36 10.80
C ALA A 223 6.16 16.90 10.41
N ASN A 224 4.88 16.60 10.17
CA ASN A 224 4.42 15.30 9.68
C ASN A 224 4.06 15.40 8.18
N TYR A 225 4.58 14.47 7.38
CA TYR A 225 4.51 14.49 5.91
C TYR A 225 3.99 13.16 5.36
N LEU A 226 3.22 13.23 4.27
CA LEU A 226 2.91 12.04 3.49
C LEU A 226 4.16 11.53 2.81
N THR A 227 4.37 10.22 2.90
CA THR A 227 5.52 9.52 2.37
C THR A 227 5.03 8.36 1.53
N VAL A 228 5.38 8.39 0.25
CA VAL A 228 5.20 7.30 -0.69
C VAL A 228 6.46 6.46 -0.64
N ILE A 229 6.32 5.19 -0.28
CA ILE A 229 7.45 4.26 -0.15
C ILE A 229 7.27 3.17 -1.21
N GLU A 230 8.23 3.08 -2.12
CA GLU A 230 8.37 1.97 -3.07
C GLU A 230 9.21 0.86 -2.42
N VAL A 231 8.74 -0.38 -2.47
CA VAL A 231 9.40 -1.52 -1.83
C VAL A 231 10.04 -2.40 -2.89
N LYS A 232 11.30 -2.79 -2.66
CA LYS A 232 11.98 -3.81 -3.47
C LYS A 232 12.52 -4.91 -2.60
N ASP A 233 12.40 -6.16 -3.04
CA ASP A 233 12.83 -7.34 -2.27
C ASP A 233 14.31 -7.66 -2.39
N GLU A 234 15.01 -7.08 -3.36
CA GLU A 234 16.43 -7.30 -3.61
C GLU A 234 17.10 -6.00 -4.10
N TYR A 235 18.36 -5.77 -3.67
CA TYR A 235 19.22 -4.74 -4.24
C TYR A 235 19.95 -5.32 -5.46
N THR A 236 19.57 -4.90 -6.66
CA THR A 236 20.17 -5.43 -7.90
C THR A 236 20.59 -4.32 -8.85
N THR A 237 21.47 -4.64 -9.81
CA THR A 237 21.84 -3.69 -10.87
C THR A 237 20.74 -3.51 -11.91
N GLN A 238 19.82 -4.46 -12.02
CA GLN A 238 18.67 -4.39 -12.93
C GLN A 238 17.55 -3.52 -12.35
N GLU A 239 17.42 -3.49 -11.03
CA GLU A 239 16.47 -2.67 -10.29
C GLU A 239 17.18 -1.92 -9.15
N PRO A 240 18.04 -0.93 -9.50
CA PRO A 240 18.81 -0.22 -8.50
C PRO A 240 17.93 0.81 -7.74
N PRO A 241 18.36 1.30 -6.57
CA PRO A 241 17.58 2.24 -5.76
C PRO A 241 17.10 3.48 -6.52
N GLN A 242 17.90 3.99 -7.47
CA GLN A 242 17.51 5.16 -8.27
C GLN A 242 16.33 4.87 -9.20
N SER A 243 16.21 3.64 -9.71
CA SER A 243 15.06 3.20 -10.52
C SER A 243 13.80 3.11 -9.65
N ALA A 244 13.89 2.46 -8.49
CA ALA A 244 12.80 2.39 -7.52
C ALA A 244 12.36 3.79 -7.04
N LEU A 245 13.32 4.71 -6.84
CA LEU A 245 13.02 6.08 -6.44
C LEU A 245 12.22 6.83 -7.50
N LYS A 246 12.49 6.61 -8.80
CA LYS A 246 11.65 7.19 -9.87
C LYS A 246 10.20 6.72 -9.77
N GLN A 247 9.95 5.47 -9.41
CA GLN A 247 8.60 4.95 -9.20
C GLN A 247 7.93 5.66 -8.01
N ALA A 248 8.63 5.74 -6.87
CA ALA A 248 8.16 6.47 -5.69
C ALA A 248 7.86 7.95 -6.00
N ILE A 249 8.73 8.62 -6.77
CA ILE A 249 8.52 10.01 -7.21
C ILE A 249 7.29 10.10 -8.10
N ALA A 250 7.12 9.20 -9.09
CA ALA A 250 5.98 9.23 -9.99
C ALA A 250 4.65 9.15 -9.23
N TYR A 251 4.57 8.26 -8.25
CA TYR A 251 3.42 8.14 -7.37
C TYR A 251 3.27 9.34 -6.41
N ALA A 252 4.36 9.88 -5.88
CA ALA A 252 4.34 11.08 -5.05
C ALA A 252 3.80 12.32 -5.80
N VAL A 253 4.14 12.48 -7.09
CA VAL A 253 3.59 13.54 -7.95
C VAL A 253 2.09 13.38 -8.13
N PHE A 254 1.60 12.14 -8.30
CA PHE A 254 0.16 11.90 -8.36
C PHE A 254 -0.53 12.27 -7.05
N ILE A 255 -0.01 11.84 -5.90
CA ILE A 255 -0.56 12.21 -4.58
C ILE A 255 -0.54 13.72 -4.37
N HIS A 256 0.53 14.41 -4.79
CA HIS A 256 0.61 15.87 -4.79
C HIS A 256 -0.55 16.49 -5.59
N LYS A 257 -0.74 16.07 -6.85
CA LYS A 257 -1.82 16.60 -7.69
C LYS A 257 -3.21 16.27 -7.15
N LEU A 258 -3.38 15.11 -6.54
CA LEU A 258 -4.62 14.72 -5.87
C LEU A 258 -4.96 15.69 -4.73
N LEU A 259 -3.98 16.02 -3.89
CA LEU A 259 -4.17 16.95 -2.78
C LEU A 259 -4.37 18.40 -3.24
N ARG A 260 -3.86 18.77 -4.42
CA ARG A 260 -4.13 20.07 -5.05
C ARG A 260 -5.41 20.10 -5.88
N SER A 261 -6.16 19.00 -5.99
CA SER A 261 -7.45 18.96 -6.68
C SER A 261 -8.60 19.42 -5.79
N GLU A 262 -9.80 19.58 -6.39
CA GLU A 262 -11.02 19.95 -5.67
C GLU A 262 -11.38 18.95 -4.55
N SER A 263 -11.12 17.66 -4.75
CA SER A 263 -11.30 16.62 -3.73
C SER A 263 -10.11 16.50 -2.75
N GLY A 264 -9.08 17.34 -2.90
CA GLY A 264 -7.82 17.23 -2.18
C GLY A 264 -7.97 17.33 -0.68
N LYS A 265 -8.82 18.25 -0.19
CA LYS A 265 -9.10 18.38 1.24
C LYS A 265 -9.66 17.09 1.84
N HIS A 266 -10.62 16.47 1.16
CA HIS A 266 -11.22 15.23 1.61
C HIS A 266 -10.19 14.09 1.63
N TRP A 267 -9.36 13.97 0.59
CA TRP A 267 -8.26 13.00 0.59
C TRP A 267 -7.23 13.23 1.70
N HIS A 268 -6.91 14.49 2.01
CA HIS A 268 -6.01 14.83 3.12
C HIS A 268 -6.55 14.33 4.47
N GLU A 269 -7.86 14.51 4.70
CA GLU A 269 -8.56 14.00 5.89
C GLU A 269 -8.59 12.46 5.91
N LEU A 270 -8.90 11.82 4.77
CA LEU A 270 -8.87 10.36 4.63
C LEU A 270 -7.47 9.79 4.90
N PHE A 271 -6.42 10.51 4.53
CA PHE A 271 -5.03 10.16 4.84
C PHE A 271 -4.64 10.40 6.31
N GLY A 272 -5.57 10.93 7.12
CA GLY A 272 -5.46 11.06 8.57
C GLY A 272 -4.94 12.41 9.06
N TYR A 273 -5.06 13.48 8.25
CA TYR A 273 -4.75 14.83 8.68
C TYR A 273 -6.02 15.61 9.03
N GLY A 274 -6.09 16.16 10.24
CA GLY A 274 -7.19 17.03 10.67
C GLY A 274 -6.94 18.52 10.45
N ARG A 275 -5.91 18.87 9.66
CA ARG A 275 -5.49 20.26 9.38
C ARG A 275 -5.62 20.55 7.89
N ASP A 276 -5.65 21.82 7.53
CA ASP A 276 -5.63 22.24 6.14
C ASP A 276 -4.35 21.77 5.43
N ILE A 277 -4.48 21.59 4.12
CA ILE A 277 -3.34 21.29 3.26
C ILE A 277 -2.41 22.51 3.29
N PRO A 278 -1.11 22.35 3.60
CA PRO A 278 -0.17 23.45 3.63
C PRO A 278 -0.16 24.26 2.32
N SER A 279 0.04 25.57 2.42
CA SER A 279 0.22 26.43 1.24
C SER A 279 1.44 25.99 0.42
N LYS A 280 2.52 25.55 1.09
CA LYS A 280 3.67 24.86 0.49
C LYS A 280 3.66 23.40 0.91
N LEU A 281 3.12 22.55 0.04
CA LEU A 281 2.98 21.11 0.26
C LEU A 281 4.32 20.42 0.00
N LYS A 282 4.73 19.58 0.95
CA LYS A 282 5.85 18.66 0.81
C LYS A 282 5.33 17.23 0.89
N ILE A 283 5.64 16.43 -0.14
CA ILE A 283 5.44 14.98 -0.16
C ILE A 283 6.82 14.32 -0.12
N ARG A 284 6.96 13.18 0.55
CA ARG A 284 8.20 12.40 0.53
C ARG A 284 8.10 11.23 -0.43
N ALA A 285 9.16 11.01 -1.19
CA ALA A 285 9.35 9.81 -2.00
C ALA A 285 10.48 8.99 -1.37
N CYS A 286 10.23 7.72 -1.07
CA CYS A 286 11.15 6.89 -0.34
C CYS A 286 11.31 5.53 -1.01
N VAL A 287 12.51 4.98 -0.99
CA VAL A 287 12.76 3.58 -1.35
C VAL A 287 12.96 2.77 -0.08
N ALA A 288 12.34 1.60 0.00
CA ALA A 288 12.60 0.61 1.04
C ALA A 288 13.14 -0.67 0.40
N MET A 289 14.40 -1.01 0.68
CA MET A 289 15.11 -2.09 0.00
C MET A 289 16.11 -2.77 0.94
N PRO A 290 16.46 -4.05 0.76
CA PRO A 290 17.55 -4.65 1.51
C PRO A 290 18.90 -3.96 1.28
N HIS A 291 19.83 -4.11 2.23
CA HIS A 291 21.20 -3.67 2.08
C HIS A 291 21.89 -4.32 0.87
N ASN A 292 22.73 -3.54 0.19
CA ASN A 292 23.61 -4.02 -0.86
C ASN A 292 24.60 -5.05 -0.31
N GLN A 293 24.45 -6.32 -0.70
CA GLN A 293 25.33 -7.41 -0.24
C GLN A 293 26.73 -7.36 -0.86
N ARG A 294 26.94 -6.53 -1.89
CA ARG A 294 28.17 -6.49 -2.70
C ARG A 294 28.91 -5.16 -2.61
N GLY A 295 28.45 -4.21 -1.79
CA GLY A 295 29.04 -2.88 -1.70
C GLY A 295 28.31 -1.99 -0.71
N SER A 296 28.49 -0.68 -0.83
CA SER A 296 27.74 0.30 -0.06
C SER A 296 26.34 0.49 -0.63
N ASP A 297 25.41 0.88 0.23
CA ASP A 297 24.11 1.37 -0.22
C ASP A 297 24.25 2.71 -0.94
N ASP A 298 23.32 3.02 -1.84
CA ASP A 298 23.25 4.34 -2.45
C ASP A 298 22.48 5.32 -1.57
N GLU A 299 23.19 6.21 -0.90
CA GLU A 299 22.62 7.24 -0.04
C GLU A 299 22.57 8.63 -0.72
N SER A 300 23.00 8.72 -1.99
CA SER A 300 23.27 10.01 -2.67
C SER A 300 22.05 10.89 -2.90
N PHE A 301 20.84 10.33 -2.82
CA PHE A 301 19.58 11.05 -2.97
C PHE A 301 18.87 11.36 -1.64
N GLY A 302 19.46 10.97 -0.51
CA GLY A 302 18.88 11.28 0.81
C GLY A 302 18.74 12.78 1.04
N ASN A 303 17.54 13.20 1.45
CA ASN A 303 17.16 14.61 1.67
C ASN A 303 17.23 15.49 0.41
N LEU A 304 17.31 14.91 -0.79
CA LEU A 304 17.22 15.67 -2.04
C LEU A 304 15.81 16.27 -2.15
N VAL A 305 15.73 17.59 -2.37
CA VAL A 305 14.46 18.31 -2.54
C VAL A 305 14.29 18.68 -4.01
N LEU A 306 13.16 18.27 -4.58
CA LEU A 306 12.79 18.49 -5.98
C LEU A 306 11.54 19.38 -6.04
N PRO A 307 11.53 20.46 -6.83
CA PRO A 307 10.33 21.27 -7.02
C PRO A 307 9.26 20.51 -7.82
N VAL A 308 7.98 20.75 -7.47
CA VAL A 308 6.82 20.19 -8.19
C VAL A 308 5.86 21.32 -8.56
N GLY A 309 5.80 21.65 -9.84
CA GLY A 309 5.03 22.80 -10.33
C GLY A 309 5.63 24.14 -9.88
N ASP A 310 4.81 25.19 -9.91
CA ASP A 310 5.28 26.58 -9.77
C ASP A 310 5.01 27.18 -8.37
N ASP A 311 4.27 26.49 -7.51
CA ASP A 311 3.75 27.03 -6.25
C ASP A 311 4.70 26.89 -5.04
N GLY A 312 5.95 26.50 -5.29
CA GLY A 312 6.94 26.22 -4.23
C GLY A 312 6.71 24.90 -3.48
N ASP A 313 5.88 24.01 -4.03
CA ASP A 313 5.68 22.66 -3.56
C ASP A 313 6.88 21.76 -3.90
N THR A 314 7.09 20.72 -3.08
CA THR A 314 8.30 19.90 -3.20
C THR A 314 8.05 18.41 -2.98
N ILE A 315 8.89 17.60 -3.62
CA ILE A 315 9.13 16.20 -3.26
C ILE A 315 10.50 16.10 -2.57
N GLU A 316 10.52 15.49 -1.38
CA GLU A 316 11.75 15.23 -0.62
C GLU A 316 12.08 13.73 -0.67
N CYS A 317 13.26 13.38 -1.17
CA CYS A 317 13.68 12.01 -1.42
C CYS A 317 14.36 11.38 -0.21
N HIS A 318 14.06 10.10 0.06
CA HIS A 318 14.61 9.34 1.18
C HIS A 318 14.86 7.87 0.82
N TYR A 319 15.58 7.19 1.70
CA TYR A 319 15.81 5.74 1.65
C TYR A 319 15.59 5.09 3.01
N ILE A 320 15.25 3.81 2.98
CA ILE A 320 15.24 2.88 4.11
C ILE A 320 15.94 1.60 3.62
N TYR A 321 17.16 1.36 4.08
CA TYR A 321 17.90 0.12 3.88
C TYR A 321 17.79 -0.78 5.10
N PHE A 322 17.75 -2.10 4.89
CA PHE A 322 17.61 -3.05 6.00
C PHE A 322 18.08 -4.47 5.67
N ASN A 323 18.17 -5.31 6.69
CA ASN A 323 18.26 -6.76 6.54
C ASN A 323 16.87 -7.41 6.65
N TRP A 324 16.60 -8.40 5.80
CA TRP A 324 15.37 -9.19 5.83
C TRP A 324 15.65 -10.69 5.73
N ASP A 325 15.13 -11.48 6.69
CA ASP A 325 15.31 -12.93 6.75
C ASP A 325 14.12 -13.72 6.17
N GLY A 326 13.19 -13.03 5.50
CA GLY A 326 11.91 -13.59 5.03
C GLY A 326 10.75 -13.45 6.03
N LYS A 327 11.04 -13.06 7.28
CA LYS A 327 10.04 -12.95 8.37
C LYS A 327 10.12 -11.63 9.15
N ARG A 328 11.32 -11.07 9.31
CA ARG A 328 11.59 -9.89 10.14
C ARG A 328 12.61 -8.98 9.48
N ILE A 329 12.48 -7.70 9.79
CA ILE A 329 13.38 -6.64 9.36
C ILE A 329 14.32 -6.31 10.52
N SER A 330 15.59 -6.06 10.22
CA SER A 330 16.62 -5.69 11.22
C SER A 330 17.68 -4.78 10.59
N LYS A 331 18.56 -4.18 11.42
CA LYS A 331 19.65 -3.28 11.00
C LYS A 331 19.19 -2.21 10.00
N LEU A 332 18.31 -1.33 10.43
CA LEU A 332 17.72 -0.32 9.54
C LEU A 332 18.65 0.91 9.43
N THR A 333 18.91 1.36 8.21
CA THR A 333 19.59 2.62 7.88
C THR A 333 18.62 3.49 7.09
N THR A 334 18.45 4.76 7.45
CA THR A 334 17.48 5.63 6.76
C THR A 334 17.89 7.10 6.79
N SER A 335 17.47 7.83 5.76
CA SER A 335 17.49 9.30 5.75
C SER A 335 16.18 9.93 6.24
N LEU A 336 15.15 9.15 6.57
CA LEU A 336 13.94 9.69 7.18
C LEU A 336 14.25 10.21 8.58
N PRO A 337 13.68 11.37 8.99
CA PRO A 337 13.83 11.84 10.36
C PRO A 337 13.24 10.82 11.33
N SER A 338 14.08 10.31 12.23
CA SER A 338 13.71 9.42 13.33
C SER A 338 14.50 9.83 14.57
N ASN A 339 13.97 9.49 15.75
CA ASN A 339 14.55 9.82 17.04
C ASN A 339 15.40 8.68 17.61
#